data_AF-A0A2J6XCJ7-F1
#
_entry.id   AF-A0A2J6XCJ7-F1
#
_cell.length_a   1.000
_cell.length_b   1.000
_cell.length_c   1.000
_cell.angle_alpha   90.00
_cell.angle_beta   90.00
_cell.angle_gamma   90.00
#
_symmetry.space_group_name_H-M   'P 1'
#
loop_
_entity.id
_entity.type
_entity.pdbx_description
1 polymer ?
#
loop_
_entity_poly.entity_id
_entity_poly.type
_entity_poly.pdbx_seq_one_letter_code
_entity_poly.pdbx_strand_id
1 'polypeptide(L)'
;MPLQSFVSITPDSDFPLENLPYGVFRLRSGGTARVGVAIGEYVLDLAVLDEAGLLASTPVAGQGLFARDTLNGFMAAGPAAWQAVRRT
;
A
#
# COMPACT_ATOMS: atom_id res chain seq x y z
N MET A 1 5.03 -17.00 16.49
CA MET A 1 6.07 -15.98 16.28
C MET A 1 5.36 -14.69 15.94
N PRO A 2 5.68 -13.54 16.57
CA PRO A 2 5.15 -12.26 16.11
C PRO A 2 5.60 -12.01 14.67
N LEU A 3 4.77 -11.33 13.88
CA LEU A 3 5.10 -10.95 12.51
C LEU A 3 6.27 -9.96 12.55
N GLN A 4 7.32 -10.17 11.77
CA GLN A 4 8.49 -9.30 11.74
C GLN A 4 8.60 -8.62 10.37
N SER A 5 8.84 -7.31 10.38
CA SER A 5 9.14 -6.54 9.18
C SER A 5 10.62 -6.59 8.86
N PHE A 6 10.98 -6.67 7.59
CA PHE A 6 12.36 -6.45 7.14
C PHE A 6 12.72 -4.95 7.11
N VAL A 7 11.71 -4.07 7.14
CA VAL A 7 11.88 -2.63 7.30
C VAL A 7 12.10 -2.34 8.78
N SER A 8 13.12 -1.55 9.12
CA SER A 8 13.33 -1.09 10.50
C SER A 8 12.21 -0.13 10.91
N ILE A 9 11.42 -0.54 11.90
CA ILE A 9 10.33 0.24 12.49
C ILE A 9 10.72 0.54 13.94
N THR A 10 10.66 1.80 14.34
CA THR A 10 10.91 2.17 15.74
C THR A 10 9.72 1.78 16.62
N PRO A 11 9.94 1.39 17.89
CA PRO A 11 8.85 0.96 18.78
C PRO A 11 7.76 2.01 19.05
N ASP A 12 8.09 3.29 18.85
CA ASP A 12 7.24 4.46 19.02
C ASP A 12 6.56 4.93 17.72
N SER A 13 6.75 4.20 16.61
CA SER A 13 6.12 4.57 15.34
C SER A 13 4.61 4.37 15.36
N ASP A 14 3.87 5.35 14.85
CA ASP A 14 2.42 5.24 14.59
C ASP A 14 2.10 4.27 13.43
N PHE A 15 3.12 3.83 12.69
CA PHE A 15 2.99 2.97 11.51
C PHE A 15 3.69 1.61 11.70
N PRO A 16 3.31 0.82 12.71
CA PRO A 16 3.85 -0.53 12.87
C PRO A 16 3.29 -1.47 11.80
N LEU A 17 3.87 -2.66 11.71
CA LEU A 17 3.47 -3.69 10.73
C LEU A 17 2.00 -4.11 10.89
N GLU A 18 1.43 -3.94 12.08
CA GLU A 18 0.04 -4.23 12.39
C GLU A 18 -0.92 -3.11 11.96
N ASN A 19 -0.45 -1.91 11.64
CA ASN A 19 -1.31 -0.80 11.23
C ASN A 19 -1.51 -0.79 9.71
N LEU A 20 -0.42 -0.66 8.93
CA LEU A 20 -0.43 -0.59 7.46
C LEU A 20 -1.60 0.24 6.88
N PRO A 21 -1.70 1.56 7.21
CA PRO A 21 -2.77 2.40 6.71
C PRO A 21 -2.53 2.77 5.24
N TYR A 22 -3.62 2.88 4.48
CA TYR A 22 -3.59 3.29 3.08
C TYR A 22 -3.69 4.82 2.96
N GLY A 23 -2.89 5.40 2.08
CA GLY A 23 -2.87 6.84 1.82
C GLY A 23 -2.59 7.13 0.35
N VAL A 24 -2.81 8.39 -0.05
CA VAL A 24 -2.33 8.90 -1.33
C VAL A 24 -1.13 9.79 -1.06
N PHE A 25 -0.04 9.57 -1.78
CA PHE A 25 1.18 10.36 -1.66
C PHE A 25 1.65 10.86 -3.02
N ARG A 26 2.57 11.82 -2.99
CA ARG A 26 3.29 12.32 -4.16
C ARG A 26 4.74 12.55 -3.77
N LEU A 27 5.67 12.22 -4.66
CA LEU A 27 7.08 12.50 -4.45
C LEU A 27 7.34 14.02 -4.47
N ARG A 28 8.27 14.48 -3.63
CA ARG A 28 8.64 15.91 -3.59
C ARG A 28 9.25 16.41 -4.90
N SER A 29 9.90 15.53 -5.65
CA SER A 29 10.43 15.80 -7.00
C SER A 29 9.32 16.00 -8.05
N GLY A 30 8.05 15.81 -7.69
CA GLY A 30 6.90 15.88 -8.58
C GLY A 30 6.44 14.50 -9.07
N GLY A 31 5.44 14.51 -9.96
CA GLY A 31 4.85 13.30 -10.55
C GLY A 31 3.39 13.07 -10.16
N THR A 32 2.85 11.96 -10.68
CA THR A 32 1.46 11.56 -10.42
C THR A 32 1.31 11.14 -8.96
N ALA A 33 0.19 11.51 -8.35
CA ALA A 33 -0.16 10.97 -7.04
C ALA A 33 -0.47 9.48 -7.15
N ARG A 34 -0.07 8.71 -6.14
CA ARG A 34 -0.19 7.25 -6.10
C ARG A 34 -0.70 6.81 -4.74
N VAL A 35 -1.35 5.65 -4.72
CA VAL A 35 -1.76 5.00 -3.48
C VAL A 35 -0.57 4.27 -2.88
N GLY A 36 -0.34 4.45 -1.59
CA GLY A 36 0.72 3.81 -0.84
C GLY A 36 0.29 3.39 0.56
N VAL A 37 1.15 2.64 1.23
CA VAL A 37 0.99 2.19 2.61
C VAL A 37 2.12 2.74 3.46
N ALA A 38 1.81 3.34 4.60
CA ALA A 38 2.83 3.80 5.54
C ALA A 38 3.37 2.63 6.38
N ILE A 39 4.69 2.56 6.54
CA ILE A 39 5.39 1.58 7.38
C ILE A 39 6.66 2.19 7.98
N GLY A 40 6.67 2.37 9.30
CA GLY A 40 7.72 3.15 9.97
C GLY A 40 7.83 4.55 9.38
N GLU A 41 9.04 4.91 8.95
CA GLU A 41 9.37 6.19 8.30
C GLU A 41 9.21 6.14 6.76
N TYR A 42 8.71 5.03 6.22
CA TYR A 42 8.65 4.78 4.77
C TYR A 42 7.21 4.72 4.27
N VAL A 43 7.06 4.95 2.96
CA VAL A 43 5.82 4.70 2.24
C VAL A 43 6.10 3.65 1.16
N LEU A 44 5.35 2.56 1.21
CA LEU A 44 5.36 1.51 0.21
C LEU A 44 4.41 1.90 -0.93
N ASP A 45 4.94 2.03 -2.15
CA ASP A 45 4.15 2.38 -3.35
C ASP A 45 3.42 1.15 -3.91
N LEU A 46 2.09 1.13 -3.82
CA LEU A 46 1.29 0.00 -4.30
C LEU A 46 1.22 -0.07 -5.82
N ALA A 47 1.39 1.05 -6.52
CA ALA A 47 1.42 1.04 -7.98
C ALA A 47 2.67 0.33 -8.50
N VAL A 48 3.81 0.54 -7.85
CA VAL A 48 5.06 -0.17 -8.19
C VAL A 48 4.93 -1.67 -7.92
N LEU A 49 4.29 -2.07 -6.82
CA LEU A 49 4.04 -3.48 -6.52
C LEU A 49 3.10 -4.16 -7.53
N ASP A 50 2.05 -3.45 -7.96
CA ASP A 50 1.13 -3.92 -8.99
C ASP A 50 1.83 -4.06 -10.35
N GLU A 51 2.61 -3.05 -10.75
CA GLU A 51 3.44 -3.07 -11.98
C GLU A 51 4.49 -4.20 -11.94
N ALA A 52 5.06 -4.50 -10.77
CA ALA A 52 5.99 -5.60 -10.56
C ALA A 52 5.32 -6.99 -10.49
N GLY A 53 3.98 -7.06 -10.56
CA GLY A 53 3.21 -8.31 -10.47
C GLY A 53 3.16 -8.94 -9.08
N LEU A 54 3.60 -8.22 -8.04
CA LEU A 54 3.60 -8.73 -6.66
C LEU A 54 2.19 -8.78 -6.05
N LEU A 55 1.24 -8.02 -6.60
CA LEU A 55 -0.17 -8.05 -6.23
C LEU A 55 -1.03 -8.93 -7.14
N ALA A 56 -0.43 -9.74 -8.03
CA ALA A 56 -1.14 -10.53 -9.04
C ALA A 56 -2.19 -11.51 -8.49
N SER A 57 -2.06 -11.93 -7.23
CA SER A 57 -2.99 -12.82 -6.53
C SER A 57 -4.21 -12.09 -5.95
N THR A 58 -4.27 -10.75 -6.05
CA THR A 58 -5.33 -9.93 -5.49
C THR A 58 -6.42 -9.63 -6.53
N PRO A 59 -7.68 -9.42 -6.12
CA PRO A 59 -8.76 -9.09 -7.05
C PRO A 59 -8.56 -7.79 -7.83
N VAL A 60 -7.66 -6.92 -7.37
CA VAL A 60 -7.41 -5.57 -7.89
C VAL A 60 -6.16 -5.48 -8.77
N ALA A 61 -5.47 -6.60 -8.96
CA ALA A 61 -4.25 -6.68 -9.77
C ALA A 61 -4.47 -6.15 -11.20
N GLY A 62 -3.55 -5.31 -11.67
CA GLY A 62 -3.56 -4.80 -13.04
C GLY A 62 -4.74 -3.89 -13.40
N GLN A 63 -5.57 -3.50 -12.43
CA GLN A 63 -6.70 -2.59 -12.66
C GLN A 63 -6.29 -1.11 -12.65
N GLY A 64 -5.02 -0.80 -12.35
CA GLY A 64 -4.53 0.57 -12.29
C GLY A 64 -5.23 1.41 -11.22
N LEU A 65 -5.70 0.77 -10.14
CA LEU A 65 -6.37 1.47 -9.04
C LEU A 65 -5.38 2.22 -8.15
N PHE A 66 -4.13 1.78 -8.11
CA PHE A 66 -3.08 2.36 -7.25
C PHE A 66 -2.34 3.52 -7.91
N ALA A 67 -2.35 3.64 -9.25
CA ALA A 67 -1.78 4.75 -9.99
C ALA A 67 -2.77 5.93 -10.12
N ARG A 68 -3.50 6.24 -9.04
CA ARG A 68 -4.54 7.28 -8.99
C ARG A 68 -4.27 8.27 -7.86
N ASP A 69 -4.82 9.46 -8.02
CA ASP A 69 -4.78 10.54 -7.04
C ASP A 69 -5.81 10.40 -5.90
N THR A 70 -6.60 9.33 -5.91
CA THR A 70 -7.65 9.06 -4.93
C THR A 70 -7.68 7.58 -4.56
N LEU A 71 -8.07 7.30 -3.31
CA LEU A 71 -8.31 5.94 -2.80
C LEU A 71 -9.67 5.37 -3.23
N ASN A 72 -10.55 6.19 -3.80
CA ASN A 72 -11.95 5.84 -4.05
C ASN A 72 -12.11 4.57 -4.89
N GLY A 73 -11.29 4.40 -5.93
CA GLY A 73 -11.32 3.20 -6.77
C GLY A 73 -10.97 1.92 -6.01
N PHE A 74 -9.93 1.99 -5.17
CA PHE A 74 -9.56 0.87 -4.30
C PHE A 74 -10.61 0.60 -3.22
N MET A 75 -11.18 1.65 -2.63
CA MET A 75 -12.28 1.51 -1.66
C MET A 75 -13.53 0.91 -2.31
N ALA A 76 -13.83 1.23 -3.57
CA ALA A 76 -14.96 0.65 -4.28
C ALA A 76 -14.82 -0.86 -4.56
N ALA A 77 -13.59 -1.40 -4.61
CA ALA A 77 -13.35 -2.83 -4.77
C ALA A 77 -13.80 -3.68 -3.56
N GLY A 78 -14.02 -3.04 -2.42
CA GLY A 78 -14.64 -3.63 -1.24
C GLY A 78 -13.72 -4.47 -0.34
N PRO A 79 -14.25 -4.96 0.79
CA PRO A 79 -13.45 -5.53 1.87
C PRO A 79 -12.57 -6.73 1.49
N ALA A 80 -13.04 -7.57 0.56
CA ALA A 80 -12.27 -8.74 0.10
C ALA A 80 -10.98 -8.33 -0.62
N ALA A 81 -11.03 -7.27 -1.44
CA ALA A 81 -9.85 -6.73 -2.09
C ALA A 81 -8.86 -6.14 -1.08
N TRP A 82 -9.35 -5.38 -0.09
CA TRP A 82 -8.50 -4.76 0.93
C TRP A 82 -7.77 -5.80 1.78
N GLN A 83 -8.47 -6.88 2.15
CA GLN A 83 -7.88 -7.99 2.90
C GLN A 83 -6.85 -8.78 2.07
N ALA A 84 -7.12 -8.99 0.77
CA ALA A 84 -6.18 -9.66 -0.12
C ALA A 84 -4.88 -8.86 -0.27
N VAL A 85 -4.98 -7.54 -0.50
CA VAL A 85 -3.82 -6.65 -0.60
C VAL A 85 -3.02 -6.62 0.70
N ARG A 86 -3.70 -6.57 1.86
CA ARG A 86 -3.04 -6.54 3.17
C ARG A 86 -2.27 -7.82 3.53
N ARG A 87 -2.70 -8.97 3.01
CA ARG A 87 -2.12 -10.28 3.34
C ARG A 87 -0.94 -10.67 2.44
N THR A 88 -0.85 -10.05 1.27
CA THR A 88 0.17 -10.35 0.25
C THR A 88 1.52 -9.78 0.69
#